data_AF-A0A817IU54-F1
#
_entry.id   AF-A0A817IU54-F1
#
_cell.length_a   1.000
_cell.length_b   1.000
_cell.length_c   1.000
_cell.angle_alpha   90.00
_cell.angle_beta   90.00
_cell.angle_gamma   90.00
#
_symmetry.space_group_name_H-M   'P 1'
#
loop_
_entity.id
_entity.type
_entity.pdbx_description
1 polymer ?
#
loop_
_entity_poly.entity_id
_entity_poly.type
_entity_poly.pdbx_seq_one_letter_code
_entity_poly.pdbx_strand_id
1 'polypeptide(L)'
;MTNDETSADRIEYLNNEVESLQIRIAQIQAYNKDQAQSSRNRCQKLEHELKRVKHQLRRKNDSTKTLQYEPTLEYELLRRKIETQARELYYFTNHQLNKISKKLSNEDQLTWEHIIKQFGDQSRVLQASIRNITKVDGYQPWREREQENLSKLIQERLTFLQNPSKPCRDVKRFVCELNKNCGFGCEIHHVTCCNWTYNPGGFGEIFQYPSHNCTESMGADMSYWGSRLEDYVIQIPLIDILKPRPKFLPMAIPEDISDRLIRLHGNPFVWFTGQLLKYLLRPQPWLAEFMKKKYEAIKFKTPFVGIHIRRTDKLDVEAKYHDLSEYMKHVEDFYIIYQYQNPDLKFTKRVYLATDDPSVFNDTRTKYKLVFSYIFFYEIIFVLFYLYEKGILIMCFMVIQL
;
A
#
# COMPACT_ATOMS: atom_id res chain seq x y z
N MET A 1 65.40 -68.96 49.40
CA MET A 1 64.11 -68.42 49.90
C MET A 1 64.30 -66.93 50.10
N THR A 2 64.23 -66.15 49.02
CA THR A 2 64.46 -64.69 49.02
C THR A 2 63.82 -64.16 47.73
N ASN A 3 62.58 -63.69 47.81
CA ASN A 3 61.89 -62.91 46.76
C ASN A 3 60.59 -62.23 47.27
N ASP A 4 60.17 -62.50 48.52
CA ASP A 4 58.94 -61.91 49.09
C ASP A 4 59.13 -60.50 49.68
N GLU A 5 60.33 -60.15 50.17
CA GLU A 5 60.54 -58.85 50.85
C GLU A 5 60.48 -57.66 49.89
N THR A 6 60.89 -57.81 48.61
CA THR A 6 60.87 -56.71 47.64
C THR A 6 59.49 -56.42 47.05
N SER A 7 58.53 -57.35 47.19
CA SER A 7 57.20 -57.22 46.61
C SER A 7 56.23 -56.51 47.56
N ALA A 8 56.34 -56.76 48.86
CA ALA A 8 55.50 -56.14 49.88
C ALA A 8 55.76 -54.63 50.00
N ASP A 9 57.04 -54.21 50.09
CA ASP A 9 57.42 -52.80 50.18
C ASP A 9 56.98 -52.00 48.94
N ARG A 10 57.01 -52.64 47.77
CA ARG A 10 56.58 -52.02 46.51
C ARG A 10 55.07 -51.85 46.43
N ILE A 11 54.30 -52.78 47.00
CA ILE A 11 52.85 -52.67 47.11
C ILE A 11 52.47 -51.57 48.09
N GLU A 12 53.17 -51.47 49.22
CA GLU A 12 52.95 -50.40 50.21
C GLU A 12 53.25 -49.01 49.63
N TYR A 13 54.36 -48.87 48.91
CA TYR A 13 54.70 -47.63 48.20
C TYR A 13 53.61 -47.23 47.18
N LEU A 14 53.15 -48.18 46.36
CA LEU A 14 52.11 -47.91 45.36
C LEU A 14 50.76 -47.57 46.01
N ASN A 15 50.41 -48.20 47.13
CA ASN A 15 49.20 -47.88 47.88
C ASN A 15 49.23 -46.45 48.44
N ASN A 16 50.37 -46.04 49.01
CA ASN A 16 50.55 -44.66 49.50
C ASN A 16 50.49 -43.64 48.36
N GLU A 17 51.02 -43.97 47.17
CA GLU A 17 50.95 -43.12 45.99
C GLU A 17 49.50 -42.99 45.49
N VAL A 18 48.74 -44.09 45.44
CA VAL A 18 47.32 -44.09 45.09
C VAL A 18 46.50 -43.23 46.05
N GLU A 19 46.74 -43.35 47.36
CA GLU A 19 46.03 -42.55 48.37
C GLU A 19 46.34 -41.05 48.21
N SER A 20 47.61 -40.72 47.93
CA SER A 20 48.02 -39.33 47.65
C SER A 20 47.32 -38.74 46.40
N LEU A 21 47.14 -39.57 45.36
CA LEU A 21 46.47 -39.18 44.13
C LEU A 21 44.96 -39.00 44.33
N GLN A 22 44.33 -39.86 45.14
CA GLN A 22 42.91 -39.72 45.51
C GLN A 22 42.66 -38.40 46.26
N ILE A 23 43.54 -38.01 47.18
CA ILE A 23 43.46 -36.73 47.89
C ILE A 23 43.55 -35.55 46.90
N ARG A 24 44.49 -35.59 45.95
CA ARG A 24 44.62 -34.55 44.91
C ARG A 24 43.39 -34.47 44.00
N ILE A 25 42.83 -35.61 43.61
CA ILE A 25 41.59 -35.67 42.82
C ILE A 25 40.43 -35.04 43.60
N ALA A 26 40.28 -35.36 44.89
CA ALA A 26 39.24 -34.78 45.73
C ALA A 26 39.37 -33.25 45.85
N GLN A 27 40.60 -32.73 45.97
CA GLN A 27 40.87 -31.29 45.99
C GLN A 27 40.51 -30.61 44.67
N ILE A 28 40.87 -31.21 43.53
CA ILE A 28 40.53 -30.69 42.20
C ILE A 28 39.01 -30.69 41.99
N GLN A 29 38.32 -31.75 42.42
CA GLN A 29 36.86 -31.84 42.34
C GLN A 29 36.17 -30.77 43.20
N ALA A 30 36.68 -30.51 44.42
CA ALA A 30 36.18 -29.44 45.27
C ALA A 30 36.36 -28.06 44.63
N TYR A 31 37.55 -27.76 44.10
CA TYR A 31 37.86 -26.50 43.41
C TYR A 31 36.96 -26.27 42.18
N ASN A 32 36.74 -27.31 41.38
CA ASN A 32 35.84 -27.24 40.21
C ASN A 32 34.37 -27.02 40.61
N LYS A 33 33.94 -27.58 41.75
CA LYS A 33 32.59 -27.38 42.28
C LYS A 33 32.37 -25.94 42.73
N ASP A 34 33.37 -25.32 43.36
CA ASP A 34 33.32 -23.92 43.77
C ASP A 34 33.34 -22.96 42.57
N GLN A 35 34.17 -23.24 41.55
CA GLN A 35 34.16 -22.52 40.27
C GLN A 35 32.80 -22.62 39.56
N ALA A 36 32.18 -23.80 39.54
CA ALA A 36 30.86 -24.01 38.96
C ALA A 36 29.76 -23.27 39.74
N GLN A 37 29.83 -23.25 41.07
CA GLN A 37 28.89 -22.53 41.92
C GLN A 37 29.03 -21.01 41.77
N SER A 38 30.27 -20.49 41.71
CA SER A 38 30.57 -19.09 41.43
C SER A 38 30.04 -18.65 40.07
N SER A 39 30.23 -19.49 39.03
CA SER A 39 29.70 -19.25 37.69
C SER A 39 28.17 -19.22 37.65
N ARG A 40 27.50 -20.15 38.36
CA ARG A 40 26.03 -20.14 38.49
C ARG A 40 25.50 -18.89 39.17
N ASN A 41 26.12 -18.46 40.27
CA ASN A 41 25.75 -17.24 40.97
C ASN A 41 25.90 -15.99 40.07
N ARG A 42 26.96 -15.96 39.23
CA ARG A 42 27.19 -14.88 38.27
C ARG A 42 26.14 -14.87 37.15
N CYS A 43 25.76 -16.03 36.62
CA CYS A 43 24.65 -16.15 35.66
C CYS A 43 23.31 -15.70 36.25
N GLN A 44 22.97 -16.11 37.48
CA GLN A 44 21.73 -15.68 38.14
C GLN A 44 21.69 -14.17 38.35
N LYS A 45 22.83 -13.56 38.72
CA LYS A 45 22.94 -12.10 38.86
C LYS A 45 22.74 -11.39 37.52
N LEU A 46 23.34 -11.90 36.45
CA LEU A 46 23.17 -11.37 35.09
C LEU A 46 21.73 -11.54 34.57
N GLU A 47 21.06 -12.66 34.87
CA GLU A 47 19.65 -12.87 34.52
C GLU A 47 18.73 -11.88 35.25
N HIS A 48 19.02 -11.61 36.53
CA HIS A 48 18.28 -10.62 37.31
C HIS A 48 18.49 -9.20 36.77
N GLU A 49 19.73 -8.84 36.42
CA GLU A 49 20.04 -7.57 35.76
C GLU A 49 19.38 -7.46 34.39
N LEU A 50 19.37 -8.53 33.59
CA LEU A 50 18.69 -8.58 32.30
C LEU A 50 17.18 -8.39 32.46
N LYS A 51 16.55 -9.02 33.46
CA LYS A 51 15.13 -8.79 33.79
C LYS A 51 14.87 -7.35 34.20
N ARG A 52 15.75 -6.75 35.00
CA ARG A 52 15.65 -5.35 35.42
C ARG A 52 15.77 -4.38 34.25
N VAL A 53 16.74 -4.59 33.36
CA VAL A 53 16.93 -3.80 32.14
C VAL A 53 15.75 -3.97 31.18
N LYS A 54 15.24 -5.20 30.98
CA LYS A 54 14.02 -5.44 30.20
C LYS A 54 12.79 -4.73 30.78
N HIS A 55 12.65 -4.70 32.11
CA HIS A 55 11.58 -3.97 32.77
C HIS A 55 11.74 -2.45 32.65
N GLN A 56 12.97 -1.94 32.76
CA GLN A 56 13.27 -0.52 32.52
C GLN A 56 13.02 -0.12 31.07
N LEU A 57 13.36 -0.96 30.09
CA LEU A 57 13.02 -0.76 28.68
C LEU A 57 11.51 -0.80 28.44
N ARG A 58 10.78 -1.72 29.10
CA ARG A 58 9.32 -1.75 29.07
C ARG A 58 8.70 -0.51 29.68
N ARG A 59 9.18 -0.05 30.85
CA ARG A 59 8.71 1.20 31.48
C ARG A 59 9.08 2.42 30.66
N LYS A 60 10.26 2.47 30.05
CA LYS A 60 10.63 3.54 29.10
C LYS A 60 9.69 3.52 27.90
N ASN A 61 9.41 2.36 27.32
CA ASN A 61 8.46 2.19 26.22
C ASN A 61 7.00 2.49 26.61
N ASP A 62 6.60 2.28 27.87
CA ASP A 62 5.28 2.68 28.36
C ASP A 62 5.22 4.18 28.70
N SER A 63 6.32 4.79 29.14
CA SER A 63 6.42 6.25 29.31
C SER A 63 6.61 7.01 27.99
N THR A 64 7.10 6.35 26.93
CA THR A 64 7.10 6.87 25.55
C THR A 64 5.91 6.40 24.73
N LYS A 65 5.04 5.53 25.26
CA LYS A 65 3.71 5.33 24.73
C LYS A 65 2.83 6.51 25.14
N THR A 66 2.54 7.31 24.12
CA THR A 66 1.28 8.06 23.92
C THR A 66 1.09 9.39 24.67
N LEU A 67 2.00 10.33 24.45
CA LEU A 67 1.57 11.61 23.86
C LEU A 67 1.86 11.53 22.35
N GLN A 68 1.14 10.64 21.68
CA GLN A 68 1.20 10.57 20.23
C GLN A 68 0.29 11.67 19.72
N TYR A 69 0.90 12.80 19.42
CA TYR A 69 0.19 13.95 18.88
C TYR A 69 -0.52 13.52 17.60
N GLU A 70 -1.85 13.49 17.66
CA GLU A 70 -2.74 13.36 16.53
C GLU A 70 -3.00 14.77 15.99
N PRO A 71 -2.97 14.98 14.67
CA PRO A 71 -3.31 16.29 14.13
C PRO A 71 -4.78 16.61 14.40
N THR A 72 -5.09 17.88 14.61
CA THR A 72 -6.49 18.31 14.61
C THR A 72 -7.06 18.18 13.19
N LEU A 73 -8.38 18.01 13.08
CA LEU A 73 -9.06 18.00 11.79
C LEU A 73 -8.79 19.31 11.03
N GLU A 74 -8.85 20.45 11.73
CA GLU A 74 -8.59 21.78 11.16
C GLU A 74 -7.19 21.89 10.56
N TYR A 75 -6.15 21.38 11.25
CA TYR A 75 -4.79 21.37 10.75
C TYR A 75 -4.67 20.62 9.42
N GLU A 76 -5.19 19.38 9.35
CA GLU A 76 -5.11 18.56 8.14
C GLU A 76 -5.93 19.14 6.98
N LEU A 77 -7.09 19.74 7.26
CA LEU A 77 -7.89 20.45 6.26
C LEU A 77 -7.16 21.68 5.73
N LEU A 78 -6.59 22.51 6.60
CA LEU A 78 -5.87 23.71 6.21
C LEU A 78 -4.61 23.37 5.41
N ARG A 79 -3.81 22.40 5.85
CA ARG A 79 -2.62 21.93 5.14
C ARG A 79 -2.93 21.51 3.70
N ARG A 80 -3.96 20.67 3.51
CA ARG A 80 -4.38 20.20 2.18
C ARG A 80 -4.99 21.32 1.33
N LYS A 81 -5.70 22.26 1.95
CA LYS A 81 -6.22 23.45 1.28
C LYS A 81 -5.09 24.32 0.74
N ILE A 82 -4.05 24.58 1.53
CA ILE A 82 -2.86 25.33 1.10
C ILE A 82 -2.17 24.64 -0.08
N GLU A 83 -1.95 23.32 0.01
CA GLU A 83 -1.35 22.55 -1.08
C GLU A 83 -2.18 22.64 -2.38
N THR A 84 -3.49 22.48 -2.27
CA THR A 84 -4.41 22.55 -3.41
C THR A 84 -4.43 23.95 -4.01
N GLN A 85 -4.58 24.99 -3.18
CA GLN A 85 -4.64 26.38 -3.65
C GLN A 85 -3.33 26.83 -4.30
N ALA A 86 -2.17 26.43 -3.76
CA ALA A 86 -0.88 26.74 -4.39
C ALA A 86 -0.75 26.09 -5.78
N ARG A 87 -1.24 24.85 -5.94
CA ARG A 87 -1.24 24.15 -7.23
C ARG A 87 -2.22 24.80 -8.22
N GLU A 88 -3.45 25.10 -7.80
CA GLU A 88 -4.45 25.74 -8.66
C GLU A 88 -3.99 27.15 -9.09
N LEU A 89 -3.36 27.91 -8.20
CA LEU A 89 -2.78 29.20 -8.54
C LEU A 89 -1.70 29.06 -9.62
N TYR A 90 -0.81 28.08 -9.50
CA TYR A 90 0.18 27.78 -10.53
C TYR A 90 -0.48 27.44 -11.87
N TYR A 91 -1.47 26.56 -11.89
CA TYR A 91 -2.17 26.17 -13.11
C TYR A 91 -2.89 27.34 -13.78
N PHE A 92 -3.65 28.11 -13.00
CA PHE A 92 -4.34 29.29 -13.50
C PHE A 92 -3.36 30.29 -14.08
N THR A 93 -2.34 30.69 -13.32
CA THR A 93 -1.37 31.69 -13.76
C THR A 93 -0.58 31.19 -14.98
N ASN A 94 -0.09 29.96 -14.96
CA ASN A 94 0.63 29.39 -16.10
C ASN A 94 -0.25 29.37 -17.36
N HIS A 95 -1.54 29.02 -17.24
CA HIS A 95 -2.47 29.08 -18.38
C HIS A 95 -2.64 30.49 -18.94
N GLN A 96 -2.80 31.50 -18.07
CA GLN A 96 -2.93 32.90 -18.51
C GLN A 96 -1.64 33.41 -19.15
N LEU A 97 -0.47 33.11 -18.56
CA LEU A 97 0.82 33.52 -19.13
C LEU A 97 1.06 32.88 -20.51
N ASN A 98 0.71 31.60 -20.67
CA ASN A 98 0.81 30.93 -21.98
C ASN A 98 -0.16 31.51 -23.02
N LYS A 99 -1.32 32.03 -22.62
CA LYS A 99 -2.22 32.76 -23.54
C LYS A 99 -1.61 34.08 -24.02
N ILE A 100 -0.91 34.80 -23.14
CA ILE A 100 -0.21 36.04 -23.49
C ILE A 100 0.92 35.73 -24.47
N SER A 101 1.69 34.67 -24.21
CA SER A 101 2.80 34.23 -25.06
C SER A 101 2.41 34.09 -26.54
N LYS A 102 1.22 33.57 -26.82
CA LYS A 102 0.71 33.35 -28.18
C LYS A 102 0.35 34.63 -28.94
N LYS A 103 0.28 35.78 -28.26
CA LYS A 103 -0.08 37.07 -28.84
C LYS A 103 1.14 37.99 -29.04
N LEU A 104 2.32 37.58 -28.56
CA LEU A 104 3.54 38.37 -28.63
C LEU A 104 4.20 38.25 -30.00
N SER A 105 5.05 39.23 -30.33
CA SER A 105 5.96 39.15 -31.47
C SER A 105 7.00 38.04 -31.26
N ASN A 106 7.61 37.55 -32.35
CA ASN A 106 8.62 36.48 -32.25
C ASN A 106 9.84 36.88 -31.40
N GLU A 107 10.23 38.17 -31.38
CA GLU A 107 11.35 38.68 -30.57
C GLU A 107 11.00 38.68 -29.07
N ASP A 108 9.80 39.12 -28.71
CA ASP A 108 9.34 39.16 -27.31
C ASP A 108 9.04 37.76 -26.74
N GLN A 109 8.76 36.80 -27.62
CA GLN A 109 8.37 35.45 -27.22
C GLN A 109 9.46 34.73 -26.43
N LEU A 110 10.73 34.85 -26.82
CA LEU A 110 11.85 34.20 -26.12
C LEU A 110 12.01 34.72 -24.68
N THR A 111 11.94 36.04 -24.52
CA THR A 111 12.02 36.68 -23.20
C THR A 111 10.83 36.24 -22.33
N TRP A 112 9.65 36.16 -22.91
CA TRP A 112 8.44 35.74 -22.21
C TRP A 112 8.46 34.27 -21.80
N GLU A 113 8.95 33.38 -22.68
CA GLU A 113 9.16 31.96 -22.35
C GLU A 113 10.12 31.77 -21.18
N HIS A 114 11.16 32.61 -21.09
CA HIS A 114 12.06 32.61 -19.93
C HIS A 114 11.34 33.01 -18.63
N ILE A 115 10.50 34.04 -18.67
CA ILE A 115 9.70 34.49 -17.52
C ILE A 115 8.73 33.39 -17.06
N ILE A 116 8.01 32.76 -18.00
CA ILE A 116 7.11 31.63 -17.70
C ILE A 116 7.88 30.51 -17.02
N LYS A 117 9.06 30.17 -17.54
CA LYS A 117 9.91 29.12 -16.98
C LYS A 117 10.34 29.46 -15.55
N GLN A 118 10.84 30.68 -15.30
CA GLN A 118 11.24 31.13 -13.97
C GLN A 118 10.06 31.10 -12.97
N PHE A 119 8.88 31.58 -13.38
CA PHE A 119 7.66 31.50 -12.57
C PHE A 119 7.30 30.05 -12.24
N GLY A 120 7.38 29.16 -13.22
CA GLY A 120 7.13 27.73 -13.03
C GLY A 120 8.10 27.11 -12.04
N ASP A 121 9.39 27.43 -12.13
CA ASP A 121 10.41 26.90 -11.22
C ASP A 121 10.17 27.38 -9.78
N GLN A 122 9.88 28.66 -9.56
CA GLN A 122 9.52 29.20 -8.24
C GLN A 122 8.24 28.54 -7.69
N SER A 123 7.23 28.33 -8.54
CA SER A 123 5.99 27.66 -8.16
C SER A 123 6.23 26.21 -7.72
N ARG A 124 7.12 25.48 -8.39
CA ARG A 124 7.51 24.11 -8.03
C ARG A 124 8.27 24.07 -6.69
N VAL A 125 9.15 25.04 -6.42
CA VAL A 125 9.84 25.17 -5.11
C VAL A 125 8.84 25.40 -3.98
N LEU A 126 7.86 26.28 -4.18
CA LEU A 126 6.79 26.51 -3.21
C LEU A 126 5.99 25.23 -2.95
N GLN A 127 5.58 24.52 -4.01
CA GLN A 127 4.87 23.25 -3.88
C GLN A 127 5.70 22.19 -3.14
N ALA A 128 6.99 22.08 -3.43
CA ALA A 128 7.91 21.18 -2.74
C ALA A 128 7.98 21.49 -1.24
N SER A 129 8.06 22.77 -0.89
CA SER A 129 8.10 23.24 0.50
C SER A 129 6.81 22.91 1.24
N ILE A 130 5.65 23.16 0.63
CA ILE A 130 4.34 22.81 1.20
C ILE A 130 4.23 21.29 1.41
N ARG A 131 4.67 20.48 0.44
CA ARG A 131 4.66 19.01 0.57
C ARG A 131 5.63 18.50 1.64
N ASN A 132 6.70 19.23 1.93
CA ASN A 132 7.65 18.87 3.00
C ASN A 132 7.10 19.13 4.41
N ILE A 133 5.99 19.86 4.57
CA ILE A 133 5.35 20.06 5.89
C ILE A 133 5.08 18.70 6.56
N THR A 134 4.61 17.71 5.79
CA THR A 134 4.30 16.36 6.32
C THR A 134 5.53 15.60 6.81
N LYS A 135 6.75 16.01 6.42
CA LYS A 135 8.01 15.43 6.89
C LYS A 135 8.47 16.00 8.23
N VAL A 136 8.04 17.22 8.58
CA VAL A 136 8.53 17.95 9.76
C VAL A 136 7.47 18.17 10.83
N ASP A 137 6.19 17.98 10.50
CA ASP A 137 5.08 18.19 11.42
C ASP A 137 4.90 17.10 12.49
N GLY A 138 5.66 16.00 12.40
CA GLY A 138 5.63 14.92 13.38
C GLY A 138 4.41 13.99 13.31
N TYR A 139 3.47 14.24 12.39
CA TYR A 139 2.22 13.46 12.29
C TYR A 139 2.32 12.23 11.39
N GLN A 140 3.45 12.03 10.70
CA GLN A 140 3.63 10.90 9.78
C GLN A 140 3.39 9.52 10.44
N PRO A 141 3.92 9.22 11.64
CA PRO A 141 3.64 7.93 12.30
C PRO A 141 2.17 7.74 12.67
N TRP A 142 1.43 8.83 12.94
CA TRP A 142 -0.02 8.76 13.15
C TRP A 142 -0.75 8.43 11.84
N ARG A 143 -0.41 9.10 10.73
CA ARG A 143 -1.04 8.84 9.42
C ARG A 143 -0.87 7.38 8.98
N GLU A 144 0.34 6.84 9.10
CA GLU A 144 0.64 5.45 8.72
C GLU A 144 -0.17 4.46 9.56
N ARG A 145 -0.16 4.64 10.89
CA ARG A 145 -0.93 3.78 11.79
C ARG A 145 -2.44 3.89 11.54
N GLU A 146 -2.95 5.09 11.35
CA GLU A 146 -4.38 5.30 11.18
C GLU A 146 -4.88 4.75 9.84
N GLN A 147 -4.07 4.85 8.78
CA GLN A 147 -4.28 4.17 7.51
C GLN A 147 -4.40 2.65 7.69
N GLU A 148 -3.47 2.03 8.43
CA GLU A 148 -3.49 0.60 8.72
C GLU A 148 -4.71 0.20 9.55
N ASN A 149 -5.01 0.95 10.61
CA ASN A 149 -6.15 0.70 11.49
C ASN A 149 -7.49 0.76 10.75
N LEU A 150 -7.71 1.82 9.97
CA LEU A 150 -8.95 1.97 9.20
C LEU A 150 -9.05 0.92 8.09
N SER A 151 -7.94 0.61 7.39
CA SER A 151 -7.95 -0.45 6.37
C SER A 151 -8.29 -1.79 7.02
N LYS A 152 -7.64 -2.15 8.13
CA LYS A 152 -7.92 -3.39 8.87
C LYS A 152 -9.38 -3.47 9.30
N LEU A 153 -9.92 -2.42 9.92
CA LEU A 153 -11.31 -2.35 10.35
C LEU A 153 -12.28 -2.61 9.19
N ILE A 154 -12.10 -1.95 8.05
CA ILE A 154 -12.97 -2.14 6.89
C ILE A 154 -12.83 -3.55 6.29
N GLN A 155 -11.61 -4.07 6.15
CA GLN A 155 -11.39 -5.42 5.63
C GLN A 155 -12.00 -6.50 6.55
N GLU A 156 -11.91 -6.33 7.87
CA GLU A 156 -12.55 -7.21 8.85
C GLU A 156 -14.08 -7.14 8.75
N ARG A 157 -14.66 -5.94 8.63
CA ARG A 157 -16.10 -5.77 8.42
C ARG A 157 -16.57 -6.43 7.13
N LEU A 158 -15.87 -6.21 6.02
CA LEU A 158 -16.18 -6.85 4.74
C LEU A 158 -16.09 -8.37 4.85
N THR A 159 -15.05 -8.89 5.51
CA THR A 159 -14.87 -10.33 5.73
C THR A 159 -16.00 -10.92 6.56
N PHE A 160 -16.36 -10.27 7.68
CA PHE A 160 -17.46 -10.71 8.53
C PHE A 160 -18.79 -10.71 7.78
N LEU A 161 -19.08 -9.62 7.08
CA LEU A 161 -20.31 -9.42 6.32
C LEU A 161 -20.39 -10.54 5.25
N GLN A 162 -19.34 -10.77 4.47
CA GLN A 162 -19.34 -11.73 3.35
C GLN A 162 -19.40 -13.20 3.76
N ASN A 163 -19.04 -13.52 5.00
CA ASN A 163 -18.87 -14.90 5.43
C ASN A 163 -19.80 -15.19 6.61
N PRO A 164 -21.12 -15.32 6.35
CA PRO A 164 -22.11 -15.51 7.40
C PRO A 164 -21.86 -16.81 8.17
N SER A 165 -22.21 -16.82 9.46
CA SER A 165 -22.18 -18.03 10.29
C SER A 165 -23.39 -18.94 10.05
N LYS A 166 -24.49 -18.39 9.50
CA LYS A 166 -25.69 -19.13 9.12
C LYS A 166 -25.50 -19.79 7.75
N PRO A 167 -26.24 -20.87 7.44
CA PRO A 167 -26.28 -21.44 6.10
C PRO A 167 -26.62 -20.37 5.06
N CYS A 168 -25.95 -20.39 3.90
CA CYS A 168 -26.08 -19.34 2.88
C CYS A 168 -27.53 -19.08 2.42
N ARG A 169 -28.37 -20.12 2.43
CA ARG A 169 -29.82 -20.05 2.13
C ARG A 169 -30.64 -19.21 3.13
N ASP A 170 -30.17 -19.07 4.37
CA ASP A 170 -30.88 -18.41 5.47
C ASP A 170 -30.37 -16.96 5.69
N VAL A 171 -29.59 -16.44 4.76
CA VAL A 171 -28.92 -15.15 4.84
C VAL A 171 -29.49 -14.21 3.80
N LYS A 172 -29.81 -12.98 4.22
CA LYS A 172 -30.18 -11.91 3.29
C LYS A 172 -28.99 -11.56 2.41
N ARG A 173 -29.16 -11.64 1.10
CA ARG A 173 -28.08 -11.42 0.12
C ARG A 173 -28.55 -10.56 -1.05
N PHE A 174 -27.63 -9.74 -1.54
CA PHE A 174 -27.76 -9.05 -2.81
C PHE A 174 -27.10 -9.87 -3.90
N VAL A 175 -27.71 -9.91 -5.09
CA VAL A 175 -27.15 -10.53 -6.31
C VAL A 175 -26.86 -9.43 -7.32
N CYS A 176 -25.60 -9.38 -7.76
CA CYS A 176 -25.11 -8.46 -8.76
C CYS A 176 -24.82 -9.19 -10.07
N GLU A 177 -25.39 -8.71 -11.16
CA GLU A 177 -25.07 -9.23 -12.48
C GLU A 177 -23.88 -8.49 -13.09
N LEU A 178 -22.91 -9.24 -13.62
CA LEU A 178 -21.66 -8.69 -14.13
C LEU A 178 -21.62 -8.44 -15.63
N ASN A 179 -22.75 -8.55 -16.32
CA ASN A 179 -22.84 -8.39 -17.77
C ASN A 179 -23.23 -6.96 -18.16
N LYS A 180 -22.62 -5.94 -17.55
CA LYS A 180 -22.79 -4.57 -18.05
C LYS A 180 -22.02 -4.48 -19.36
N ASN A 181 -22.67 -4.08 -20.45
CA ASN A 181 -22.06 -3.94 -21.78
C ASN A 181 -21.05 -2.77 -21.81
N CYS A 182 -19.88 -2.94 -21.16
CA CYS A 182 -18.78 -2.00 -21.06
C CYS A 182 -17.47 -2.73 -20.73
N GLY A 183 -16.34 -2.03 -20.77
CA GLY A 183 -15.03 -2.64 -20.45
C GLY A 183 -14.83 -2.95 -18.95
N PHE A 184 -13.81 -3.76 -18.66
CA PHE A 184 -13.49 -4.28 -17.32
C PHE A 184 -13.55 -3.25 -16.18
N GLY A 185 -12.98 -2.05 -16.35
CA GLY A 185 -13.01 -1.02 -15.31
C GLY A 185 -14.42 -0.55 -14.95
N CYS A 186 -15.33 -0.51 -15.92
CA CYS A 186 -16.73 -0.16 -15.71
C CYS A 186 -17.48 -1.30 -15.01
N GLU A 187 -17.22 -2.56 -15.36
CA GLU A 187 -17.76 -3.74 -14.67
C GLU A 187 -17.31 -3.80 -13.21
N ILE A 188 -16.02 -3.60 -12.94
CA ILE A 188 -15.49 -3.58 -11.58
C ILE A 188 -16.11 -2.45 -10.74
N HIS A 189 -16.32 -1.26 -11.31
CA HIS A 189 -17.07 -0.21 -10.61
C HIS A 189 -18.53 -0.59 -10.37
N HIS A 190 -19.18 -1.30 -11.29
CA HIS A 190 -20.53 -1.80 -11.08
C HIS A 190 -20.59 -2.75 -9.86
N VAL A 191 -19.69 -3.73 -9.78
CA VAL A 191 -19.60 -4.66 -8.62
C VAL A 191 -19.31 -3.90 -7.33
N THR A 192 -18.41 -2.90 -7.39
CA THR A 192 -18.05 -2.09 -6.22
C THR A 192 -19.26 -1.32 -5.67
N CYS A 193 -20.12 -0.79 -6.55
CA CYS A 193 -21.37 -0.13 -6.16
C CYS A 193 -22.44 -1.11 -5.65
N CYS A 194 -22.47 -2.30 -6.24
CA CYS A 194 -23.54 -3.28 -6.02
C CYS A 194 -23.33 -4.10 -4.74
N ASN A 195 -22.07 -4.28 -4.34
CA ASN A 195 -21.67 -4.86 -3.06
C ASN A 195 -22.47 -6.12 -2.68
N TRP A 196 -22.46 -7.16 -3.56
CA TRP A 196 -22.40 -8.61 -3.24
C TRP A 196 -23.11 -9.60 -4.21
N THR A 197 -22.70 -10.87 -4.06
CA THR A 197 -22.95 -12.13 -4.79
C THR A 197 -22.94 -12.08 -6.33
N TYR A 198 -22.32 -13.13 -6.88
CA TYR A 198 -21.68 -13.15 -8.18
C TYR A 198 -22.26 -14.25 -9.07
N ASN A 199 -22.34 -13.99 -10.38
CA ASN A 199 -22.64 -15.00 -11.39
C ASN A 199 -21.32 -15.63 -11.91
N PRO A 200 -21.06 -16.94 -11.71
CA PRO A 200 -19.76 -17.63 -11.81
C PRO A 200 -18.87 -17.45 -13.07
N GLY A 201 -19.31 -16.79 -14.14
CA GLY A 201 -18.56 -16.72 -15.40
C GLY A 201 -17.29 -15.84 -15.35
N GLY A 202 -16.12 -16.44 -15.06
CA GLY A 202 -14.79 -15.86 -15.31
C GLY A 202 -14.11 -15.07 -14.18
N PHE A 203 -14.83 -14.41 -13.27
CA PHE A 203 -14.23 -13.63 -12.17
C PHE A 203 -13.47 -14.54 -11.21
N GLY A 204 -14.06 -15.69 -10.85
CA GLY A 204 -13.46 -16.69 -9.96
C GLY A 204 -12.16 -17.29 -10.52
N GLU A 205 -11.92 -17.18 -11.82
CA GLU A 205 -10.69 -17.64 -12.47
C GLU A 205 -9.52 -16.68 -12.21
N ILE A 206 -9.80 -15.38 -12.06
CA ILE A 206 -8.79 -14.32 -11.93
C ILE A 206 -8.68 -13.85 -10.47
N PHE A 207 -9.80 -13.65 -9.80
CA PHE A 207 -9.93 -13.14 -8.44
C PHE A 207 -10.62 -14.15 -7.53
N GLN A 208 -10.32 -14.08 -6.24
CA GLN A 208 -10.99 -14.87 -5.22
C GLN A 208 -12.44 -14.41 -5.08
N TYR A 209 -13.35 -15.36 -4.83
CA TYR A 209 -14.72 -15.03 -4.53
C TYR A 209 -14.81 -14.10 -3.30
N PRO A 210 -15.75 -13.14 -3.28
CA PRO A 210 -15.92 -12.26 -2.13
C PRO A 210 -16.24 -13.02 -0.84
N SER A 211 -16.99 -14.12 -0.94
CA SER A 211 -17.29 -15.06 0.15
C SER A 211 -16.63 -16.42 -0.09
N HIS A 212 -16.19 -17.09 0.99
CA HIS A 212 -15.69 -18.47 0.92
C HIS A 212 -16.74 -19.52 1.33
N ASN A 213 -17.84 -19.11 1.97
CA ASN A 213 -18.86 -20.03 2.49
C ASN A 213 -20.30 -19.71 2.02
N CYS A 214 -20.49 -18.65 1.24
CA CYS A 214 -21.78 -18.26 0.68
C CYS A 214 -21.62 -17.69 -0.74
N THR A 215 -21.49 -18.59 -1.71
CA THR A 215 -21.32 -18.26 -3.15
C THR A 215 -22.52 -18.67 -4.01
N GLU A 216 -23.51 -19.33 -3.42
CA GLU A 216 -24.66 -19.85 -4.14
C GLU A 216 -25.57 -18.71 -4.62
N SER A 217 -25.81 -18.66 -5.94
CA SER A 217 -26.73 -17.71 -6.57
C SER A 217 -28.18 -18.22 -6.62
N MET A 218 -28.43 -19.48 -6.24
CA MET A 218 -29.71 -20.17 -6.48
C MET A 218 -30.33 -20.71 -5.19
N GLY A 219 -31.62 -20.44 -5.04
CA GLY A 219 -32.49 -20.91 -3.95
C GLY A 219 -33.69 -19.97 -3.82
N ALA A 220 -34.85 -20.44 -4.32
CA ALA A 220 -36.23 -19.96 -4.26
C ALA A 220 -36.51 -18.48 -3.88
N ASP A 221 -37.31 -17.81 -4.73
CA ASP A 221 -37.84 -16.45 -4.64
C ASP A 221 -36.79 -15.32 -4.60
N MET A 222 -36.30 -14.96 -5.80
CA MET A 222 -35.51 -13.77 -6.04
C MET A 222 -36.44 -12.58 -6.31
N SER A 223 -36.22 -11.48 -5.60
CA SER A 223 -36.96 -10.24 -5.81
C SER A 223 -36.07 -9.13 -6.35
N TYR A 224 -36.65 -8.21 -7.12
CA TYR A 224 -35.93 -7.07 -7.65
C TYR A 224 -35.77 -5.97 -6.60
N TRP A 225 -34.69 -5.19 -6.68
CA TRP A 225 -34.55 -3.98 -5.88
C TRP A 225 -35.80 -3.09 -5.95
N GLY A 226 -36.27 -2.61 -4.79
CA GLY A 226 -37.52 -1.84 -4.67
C GLY A 226 -38.76 -2.67 -4.34
N SER A 227 -38.63 -4.00 -4.28
CA SER A 227 -39.61 -4.93 -3.69
C SER A 227 -39.55 -4.95 -2.15
N ARG A 228 -40.20 -5.92 -1.50
CA ARG A 228 -40.24 -6.01 -0.03
C ARG A 228 -38.85 -6.34 0.52
N LEU A 229 -38.35 -5.52 1.45
CA LEU A 229 -37.04 -5.71 2.11
C LEU A 229 -36.94 -6.98 2.99
N GLU A 230 -38.04 -7.72 3.12
CA GLU A 230 -38.14 -8.96 3.86
C GLU A 230 -37.58 -10.15 3.07
N ASP A 231 -37.45 -9.99 1.75
CA ASP A 231 -36.97 -11.03 0.85
C ASP A 231 -35.51 -11.41 1.14
N TYR A 232 -35.21 -12.71 1.02
CA TYR A 232 -33.90 -13.26 1.32
C TYR A 232 -32.88 -12.96 0.21
N VAL A 233 -33.33 -12.83 -1.04
CA VAL A 233 -32.45 -12.64 -2.20
C VAL A 233 -32.96 -11.46 -3.02
N ILE A 234 -32.16 -10.38 -3.06
CA ILE A 234 -32.50 -9.17 -3.81
C ILE A 234 -31.55 -8.98 -4.99
N GLN A 235 -32.07 -8.97 -6.20
CA GLN A 235 -31.30 -8.62 -7.39
C GLN A 235 -31.14 -7.11 -7.50
N ILE A 236 -29.89 -6.66 -7.54
CA ILE A 236 -29.54 -5.26 -7.74
C ILE A 236 -29.35 -5.02 -9.24
N PRO A 237 -30.14 -4.13 -9.87
CA PRO A 237 -29.96 -3.80 -11.27
C PRO A 237 -28.73 -2.90 -11.47
N LEU A 238 -28.41 -2.61 -12.73
CA LEU A 238 -27.40 -1.62 -13.07
C LEU A 238 -27.68 -0.28 -12.38
N ILE A 239 -26.62 0.39 -11.92
CA ILE A 239 -26.69 1.67 -11.21
C ILE A 239 -27.49 2.75 -11.97
N ASP A 240 -27.47 2.67 -13.31
CA ASP A 240 -28.13 3.61 -14.21
C ASP A 240 -29.67 3.56 -14.09
N ILE A 241 -30.21 2.38 -13.75
CA ILE A 241 -31.66 2.11 -13.62
C ILE A 241 -32.09 1.83 -12.18
N LEU A 242 -31.18 1.90 -11.21
CA LEU A 242 -31.45 1.61 -9.80
C LEU A 242 -32.44 2.62 -9.19
N LYS A 243 -33.66 2.14 -8.89
CA LYS A 243 -34.73 2.91 -8.25
C LYS A 243 -35.47 2.08 -7.20
N PRO A 244 -35.77 2.63 -6.00
CA PRO A 244 -35.36 3.95 -5.50
C PRO A 244 -33.84 4.01 -5.26
N ARG A 245 -33.25 5.21 -5.32
CA ARG A 245 -31.80 5.35 -5.08
C ARG A 245 -31.49 5.24 -3.58
N PRO A 246 -30.63 4.30 -3.16
CA PRO A 246 -30.23 4.20 -1.76
C PRO A 246 -29.32 5.35 -1.33
N LYS A 247 -29.21 5.59 -0.03
CA LYS A 247 -28.33 6.64 0.54
C LYS A 247 -26.84 6.28 0.49
N PHE A 248 -26.51 5.01 0.27
CA PHE A 248 -25.14 4.49 0.24
C PHE A 248 -24.50 4.50 -1.16
N LEU A 249 -25.01 5.32 -2.08
CA LEU A 249 -24.38 5.53 -3.37
C LEU A 249 -23.15 6.45 -3.27
N PRO A 250 -22.16 6.30 -4.17
CA PRO A 250 -21.11 7.29 -4.35
C PRO A 250 -21.65 8.74 -4.39
N MET A 251 -21.05 9.72 -3.70
CA MET A 251 -19.76 9.69 -3.00
C MET A 251 -19.86 9.47 -1.47
N ALA A 252 -20.82 8.67 -0.99
CA ALA A 252 -21.00 8.42 0.44
C ALA A 252 -19.84 7.62 1.08
N ILE A 253 -19.56 7.89 2.35
CA ILE A 253 -18.67 7.11 3.23
C ILE A 253 -19.43 6.71 4.50
N PRO A 254 -19.02 5.65 5.22
CA PRO A 254 -19.67 5.27 6.47
C PRO A 254 -19.51 6.35 7.54
N GLU A 255 -20.62 6.74 8.16
CA GLU A 255 -20.70 7.83 9.14
C GLU A 255 -19.78 7.60 10.34
N ASP A 256 -19.72 6.36 10.84
CA ASP A 256 -18.98 5.98 12.05
C ASP A 256 -17.45 6.10 11.93
N ILE A 257 -16.92 6.13 10.70
CA ILE A 257 -15.48 6.35 10.44
C ILE A 257 -15.19 7.69 9.77
N SER A 258 -16.22 8.50 9.48
CA SER A 258 -16.12 9.67 8.63
C SER A 258 -15.11 10.69 9.17
N ASP A 259 -15.20 11.07 10.44
CA ASP A 259 -14.29 12.03 11.07
C ASP A 259 -12.82 11.60 11.01
N ARG A 260 -12.57 10.32 11.30
CA ARG A 260 -11.23 9.71 11.25
C ARG A 260 -10.68 9.74 9.83
N LEU A 261 -11.53 9.36 8.87
CA LEU A 261 -11.15 9.26 7.47
C LEU A 261 -10.95 10.62 6.81
N ILE A 262 -11.80 11.61 7.11
CA ILE A 262 -11.66 13.00 6.63
C ILE A 262 -10.37 13.61 7.18
N ARG A 263 -10.03 13.33 8.44
CA ARG A 263 -8.75 13.78 9.01
C ARG A 263 -7.57 13.14 8.29
N LEU A 264 -7.61 11.83 8.08
CA LEU A 264 -6.53 11.07 7.47
C LEU A 264 -6.31 11.36 5.98
N HIS A 265 -7.36 11.33 5.16
CA HIS A 265 -7.25 11.24 3.71
C HIS A 265 -7.83 12.47 2.99
N GLY A 266 -7.11 12.96 1.98
CA GLY A 266 -7.53 14.13 1.19
C GLY A 266 -8.75 13.90 0.30
N ASN A 267 -9.11 12.64 0.06
CA ASN A 267 -10.35 12.23 -0.61
C ASN A 267 -10.92 10.98 0.07
N PRO A 268 -11.74 11.13 1.12
CA PRO A 268 -12.29 10.02 1.91
C PRO A 268 -13.06 8.99 1.08
N PHE A 269 -13.84 9.45 0.11
CA PHE A 269 -14.64 8.57 -0.74
C PHE A 269 -13.77 7.64 -1.59
N VAL A 270 -12.72 8.18 -2.22
CA VAL A 270 -11.77 7.38 -3.02
C VAL A 270 -11.04 6.37 -2.15
N TRP A 271 -10.66 6.74 -0.93
CA TRP A 271 -10.06 5.79 0.01
C TRP A 271 -11.00 4.65 0.36
N PHE A 272 -12.27 4.96 0.65
CA PHE A 272 -13.27 3.96 1.00
C PHE A 272 -13.55 3.01 -0.16
N THR A 273 -13.71 3.56 -1.37
CA THR A 273 -13.83 2.77 -2.61
C THR A 273 -12.61 1.90 -2.84
N GLY A 274 -11.41 2.41 -2.55
CA GLY A 274 -10.16 1.65 -2.58
C GLY A 274 -10.15 0.43 -1.65
N GLN A 275 -10.81 0.50 -0.49
CA GLN A 275 -10.95 -0.66 0.40
C GLN A 275 -11.90 -1.72 -0.16
N LEU A 276 -12.98 -1.30 -0.83
CA LEU A 276 -13.89 -2.24 -1.51
C LEU A 276 -13.16 -2.96 -2.65
N LEU A 277 -12.43 -2.19 -3.48
CA LEU A 277 -11.61 -2.75 -4.56
C LEU A 277 -10.51 -3.67 -4.03
N LYS A 278 -9.84 -3.31 -2.92
CA LYS A 278 -8.86 -4.17 -2.26
C LYS A 278 -9.44 -5.53 -1.88
N TYR A 279 -10.70 -5.56 -1.43
CA TYR A 279 -11.37 -6.81 -1.06
C TYR A 279 -11.84 -7.61 -2.27
N LEU A 280 -12.39 -6.95 -3.29
CA LEU A 280 -12.90 -7.60 -4.50
C LEU A 280 -11.77 -8.16 -5.38
N LEU A 281 -10.68 -7.42 -5.54
CA LEU A 281 -9.59 -7.75 -6.45
C LEU A 281 -8.50 -8.61 -5.79
N ARG A 282 -8.85 -9.39 -4.77
CA ARG A 282 -7.94 -10.36 -4.17
C ARG A 282 -7.56 -11.39 -5.23
N PRO A 283 -6.29 -11.51 -5.63
CA PRO A 283 -5.91 -12.36 -6.74
C PRO A 283 -6.03 -13.85 -6.38
N GLN A 284 -6.34 -14.68 -7.38
CA GLN A 284 -6.12 -16.11 -7.27
C GLN A 284 -4.61 -16.43 -7.08
N PRO A 285 -4.24 -17.58 -6.49
CA PRO A 285 -2.84 -17.92 -6.23
C PRO A 285 -1.94 -17.83 -7.46
N TRP A 286 -2.40 -18.32 -8.62
CA TRP A 286 -1.65 -18.27 -9.87
C TRP A 286 -1.39 -16.83 -10.32
N LEU A 287 -2.38 -15.93 -10.18
CA LEU A 287 -2.28 -14.53 -10.56
C LEU A 287 -1.33 -13.80 -9.61
N ALA A 288 -1.42 -14.08 -8.30
CA ALA A 288 -0.51 -13.53 -7.31
C ALA A 288 0.95 -13.92 -7.60
N GLU A 289 1.19 -15.19 -7.94
CA GLU A 289 2.52 -15.68 -8.31
C GLU A 289 3.02 -15.05 -9.62
N PHE A 290 2.15 -14.97 -10.64
CA PHE A 290 2.47 -14.31 -11.91
C PHE A 290 2.86 -12.84 -11.70
N MET A 291 2.06 -12.10 -10.91
CA MET A 291 2.33 -10.70 -10.57
C MET A 291 3.66 -10.54 -9.83
N LYS A 292 3.93 -11.41 -8.86
CA LYS A 292 5.19 -11.42 -8.10
C LYS A 292 6.41 -11.65 -9.01
N LYS A 293 6.38 -12.68 -9.86
CA LYS A 293 7.50 -13.00 -10.78
C LYS A 293 7.83 -11.83 -11.70
N LYS A 294 6.81 -11.18 -12.24
CA LYS A 294 6.95 -10.03 -13.13
C LYS A 294 7.45 -8.81 -12.38
N TYR A 295 6.95 -8.55 -11.18
CA TYR A 295 7.45 -7.47 -10.31
C TYR A 295 8.96 -7.62 -10.03
N GLU A 296 9.38 -8.83 -9.68
CA GLU A 296 10.79 -9.16 -9.43
C GLU A 296 11.65 -9.02 -10.69
N ALA A 297 11.12 -9.37 -11.87
CA ALA A 297 11.80 -9.21 -13.15
C ALA A 297 12.02 -7.73 -13.53
N ILE A 298 11.04 -6.86 -13.24
CA ILE A 298 11.10 -5.42 -13.55
C ILE A 298 12.13 -4.70 -12.67
N LYS A 299 12.35 -5.20 -11.44
CA LYS A 299 13.23 -4.57 -10.44
C LYS A 299 12.91 -3.08 -10.24
N PHE A 300 11.65 -2.77 -9.93
CA PHE A 300 11.19 -1.40 -9.74
C PHE A 300 12.11 -0.62 -8.79
N LYS A 301 12.57 0.54 -9.25
CA LYS A 301 13.39 1.47 -8.47
C LYS A 301 12.64 2.79 -8.33
N THR A 302 12.53 3.29 -7.11
CA THR A 302 11.98 4.62 -6.85
C THR A 302 13.05 5.70 -7.08
N PRO A 303 12.64 6.95 -7.33
CA PRO A 303 11.31 7.37 -7.78
C PRO A 303 10.96 6.85 -9.19
N PHE A 304 9.66 6.70 -9.45
CA PHE A 304 9.09 6.49 -10.78
C PHE A 304 7.71 7.16 -10.87
N VAL A 305 7.26 7.50 -12.08
CA VAL A 305 5.93 8.05 -12.35
C VAL A 305 5.17 7.10 -13.27
N GLY A 306 3.94 6.76 -12.91
CA GLY A 306 3.03 6.00 -13.79
C GLY A 306 2.22 6.92 -14.69
N ILE A 307 2.16 6.60 -15.98
CA ILE A 307 1.32 7.29 -16.97
C ILE A 307 0.44 6.23 -17.63
N HIS A 308 -0.85 6.54 -17.74
CA HIS A 308 -1.81 5.76 -18.53
C HIS A 308 -2.33 6.65 -19.67
N ILE A 309 -2.04 6.28 -20.90
CA ILE A 309 -2.51 6.97 -22.11
C ILE A 309 -3.55 6.09 -22.77
N ARG A 310 -4.80 6.54 -22.76
CA ARG A 310 -5.93 5.85 -23.38
C ARG A 310 -6.31 6.57 -24.67
N ARG A 311 -6.34 5.85 -25.80
CA ARG A 311 -6.72 6.38 -27.11
C ARG A 311 -7.89 5.57 -27.67
N THR A 312 -7.61 4.62 -28.57
CA THR A 312 -8.54 3.76 -29.34
C THR A 312 -10.04 4.09 -29.19
N ASP A 313 -10.86 3.20 -28.63
CA ASP A 313 -12.33 3.29 -28.56
C ASP A 313 -12.88 4.48 -27.74
N LYS A 314 -12.02 5.21 -27.02
CA LYS A 314 -12.46 6.30 -26.13
C LYS A 314 -12.42 7.68 -26.79
N LEU A 315 -11.70 7.85 -27.89
CA LEU A 315 -11.55 9.15 -28.56
C LEU A 315 -12.83 9.63 -29.27
N ASP A 316 -13.69 8.70 -29.70
CA ASP A 316 -14.86 9.03 -30.51
C ASP A 316 -16.11 9.40 -29.68
N VAL A 317 -16.14 9.04 -28.38
CA VAL A 317 -17.37 9.12 -27.57
C VAL A 317 -17.16 9.64 -26.14
N GLU A 318 -16.03 9.33 -25.49
CA GLU A 318 -15.90 9.52 -24.02
C GLU A 318 -14.75 10.45 -23.59
N ALA A 319 -13.70 10.59 -24.40
CA ALA A 319 -12.49 11.34 -24.06
C ALA A 319 -11.94 12.11 -25.26
N LYS A 320 -11.08 13.10 -24.98
CA LYS A 320 -10.36 13.85 -26.02
C LYS A 320 -8.98 13.26 -26.24
N TYR A 321 -8.45 13.46 -27.44
CA TYR A 321 -7.06 13.15 -27.73
C TYR A 321 -6.14 14.10 -26.94
N HIS A 322 -5.18 13.52 -26.22
CA HIS A 322 -4.13 14.23 -25.52
C HIS A 322 -2.77 13.72 -26.01
N ASP A 323 -1.91 14.65 -26.43
CA ASP A 323 -0.57 14.32 -26.90
C ASP A 323 0.33 13.85 -25.75
N LEU A 324 1.29 12.97 -26.03
CA LEU A 324 2.27 12.48 -25.04
C LEU A 324 2.96 13.63 -24.29
N SER A 325 3.26 14.74 -24.98
CA SER A 325 3.91 15.90 -24.39
C SER A 325 3.12 16.55 -23.25
N GLU A 326 1.78 16.43 -23.26
CA GLU A 326 0.93 16.95 -22.19
C GLU A 326 1.15 16.16 -20.88
N TYR A 327 1.17 14.84 -20.96
CA TYR A 327 1.48 13.96 -19.82
C TYR A 327 2.90 14.20 -19.31
N MET A 328 3.86 14.32 -20.22
CA MET A 328 5.28 14.47 -19.86
C MET A 328 5.58 15.78 -19.13
N LYS A 329 4.79 16.85 -19.30
CA LYS A 329 4.90 18.07 -18.49
C LYS A 329 4.67 17.79 -17.00
N HIS A 330 3.64 17.01 -16.67
CA HIS A 330 3.34 16.66 -15.27
C HIS A 330 4.40 15.72 -14.67
N VAL A 331 4.96 14.84 -15.50
CA VAL A 331 6.06 13.95 -15.10
C VAL A 331 7.31 14.77 -14.77
N GLU A 332 7.63 15.75 -15.60
CA GLU A 332 8.75 16.66 -15.37
C GLU A 332 8.54 17.48 -14.09
N ASP A 333 7.36 18.07 -13.92
CA ASP A 333 6.98 18.79 -12.70
C ASP A 333 7.17 17.92 -11.45
N PHE A 334 6.75 16.66 -11.49
CA PHE A 334 6.97 15.71 -10.39
C PHE A 334 8.46 15.56 -10.05
N TYR A 335 9.32 15.35 -11.06
CA TYR A 335 10.74 15.13 -10.82
C TYR A 335 11.47 16.37 -10.33
N ILE A 336 11.09 17.55 -10.81
CA ILE A 336 11.62 18.81 -10.31
C ILE A 336 11.26 18.96 -8.83
N ILE A 337 9.98 18.78 -8.48
CA ILE A 337 9.53 18.83 -7.09
C ILE A 337 10.26 17.78 -6.24
N TYR A 338 10.36 16.54 -6.73
CA TYR A 338 11.05 15.45 -6.01
C TYR A 338 12.53 15.76 -5.76
N GLN A 339 13.23 16.38 -6.73
CA GLN A 339 14.61 16.83 -6.55
C GLN A 339 14.73 17.88 -5.46
N TYR A 340 13.83 18.87 -5.44
CA TYR A 340 13.81 19.89 -4.37
C TYR A 340 13.50 19.29 -3.00
N GLN A 341 12.64 18.28 -2.94
CA GLN A 341 12.33 17.59 -1.69
C GLN A 341 13.46 16.69 -1.19
N ASN A 342 14.42 16.34 -2.05
CA ASN A 342 15.51 15.41 -1.77
C ASN A 342 16.82 15.88 -2.47
N PRO A 343 17.39 17.03 -2.05
CA PRO A 343 18.48 17.70 -2.79
C PRO A 343 19.73 16.82 -2.95
N ASP A 344 20.06 16.00 -1.95
CA ASP A 344 21.27 15.17 -1.95
C ASP A 344 21.07 13.82 -2.65
N LEU A 345 19.83 13.46 -3.01
CA LEU A 345 19.53 12.16 -3.58
C LEU A 345 19.76 12.18 -5.10
N LYS A 346 20.73 11.38 -5.56
CA LYS A 346 20.88 11.09 -6.99
C LYS A 346 19.92 10.00 -7.41
N PHE A 347 19.11 10.25 -8.43
CA PHE A 347 18.17 9.28 -8.96
C PHE A 347 18.06 9.33 -10.49
N THR A 348 17.56 8.25 -11.07
CA THR A 348 17.18 8.19 -12.48
C THR A 348 15.70 8.52 -12.61
N LYS A 349 15.34 9.41 -13.55
CA LYS A 349 13.93 9.67 -13.86
C LYS A 349 13.34 8.46 -14.60
N ARG A 350 12.38 7.79 -13.99
CA ARG A 350 11.73 6.57 -14.50
C ARG A 350 10.25 6.80 -14.80
N VAL A 351 9.78 6.27 -15.92
CA VAL A 351 8.36 6.32 -16.28
C VAL A 351 7.86 4.91 -16.53
N TYR A 352 6.78 4.56 -15.85
CA TYR A 352 5.97 3.39 -16.14
C TYR A 352 4.86 3.84 -17.09
N LEU A 353 4.83 3.29 -18.31
CA LEU A 353 3.85 3.68 -19.34
C LEU A 353 2.91 2.51 -19.64
N ALA A 354 1.62 2.75 -19.42
CA ALA A 354 0.52 1.90 -19.85
C ALA A 354 -0.26 2.60 -20.98
N THR A 355 -0.56 1.90 -22.07
CA THR A 355 -1.30 2.45 -23.21
C THR A 355 -1.96 1.33 -24.00
N ASP A 356 -3.12 1.61 -24.55
CA ASP A 356 -3.85 0.78 -25.52
C ASP A 356 -3.40 1.04 -26.97
N ASP A 357 -2.63 2.10 -27.20
CA ASP A 357 -2.07 2.47 -28.50
C ASP A 357 -0.55 2.20 -28.55
N PRO A 358 -0.10 1.21 -29.34
CA PRO A 358 1.32 0.86 -29.48
C PRO A 358 2.19 1.99 -30.06
N SER A 359 1.62 2.93 -30.84
CA SER A 359 2.37 4.02 -31.46
C SER A 359 3.02 4.94 -30.43
N VAL A 360 2.39 5.08 -29.25
CA VAL A 360 2.88 5.88 -28.12
C VAL A 360 4.24 5.40 -27.64
N PHE A 361 4.53 4.10 -27.71
CA PHE A 361 5.83 3.57 -27.32
C PHE A 361 6.95 4.06 -28.24
N ASN A 362 6.66 4.16 -29.54
CA ASN A 362 7.61 4.66 -30.51
C ASN A 362 7.87 6.16 -30.28
N ASP A 363 6.81 6.95 -30.12
CA ASP A 363 6.90 8.38 -29.79
C ASP A 363 7.71 8.63 -28.52
N THR A 364 7.52 7.78 -27.52
CA THR A 364 8.25 7.89 -26.25
C THR A 364 9.75 7.64 -26.44
N ARG A 365 10.10 6.62 -27.23
CA ARG A 365 11.50 6.27 -27.53
C ARG A 365 12.19 7.28 -28.43
N THR A 366 11.47 7.99 -29.29
CA THR A 366 12.04 9.01 -30.17
C THR A 366 12.18 10.35 -29.45
N LYS A 367 11.14 10.80 -28.74
CA LYS A 367 11.09 12.15 -28.14
C LYS A 367 11.80 12.26 -26.78
N TYR A 368 11.84 11.19 -25.98
CA TYR A 368 12.20 11.29 -24.55
C TYR A 368 13.24 10.29 -24.03
N LYS A 369 13.79 9.43 -24.89
CA LYS A 369 14.72 8.34 -24.51
C LYS A 369 15.99 8.80 -23.78
N LEU A 370 16.43 10.04 -24.01
CA LEU A 370 17.62 10.61 -23.35
C LEU A 370 17.32 11.22 -21.98
N VAL A 371 16.05 11.48 -21.66
CA VAL A 371 15.64 12.21 -20.45
C VAL A 371 15.07 11.26 -19.40
N PHE A 372 14.43 10.17 -19.83
CA PHE A 372 13.75 9.22 -18.95
C PHE A 372 14.13 7.77 -19.29
N SER A 373 14.26 6.96 -18.26
CA SER A 373 14.26 5.50 -18.39
C SER A 373 12.82 4.99 -18.38
N TYR A 374 12.46 4.13 -19.32
CA TYR A 374 11.09 3.65 -19.47
C TYR A 374 10.95 2.19 -19.10
N ILE A 375 9.85 1.88 -18.42
CA ILE A 375 9.34 0.54 -18.22
C ILE A 375 8.04 0.47 -19.01
N PHE A 376 8.09 -0.22 -20.16
CA PHE A 376 6.93 -0.37 -21.05
C PHE A 376 6.18 -1.63 -20.70
N PHE A 377 4.85 -1.54 -20.60
CA PHE A 377 3.98 -2.69 -20.48
C PHE A 377 2.84 -2.64 -21.49
N TYR A 378 2.66 -3.75 -22.20
CA TYR A 378 1.46 -4.03 -22.97
C TYR A 378 0.30 -4.51 -22.08
N GLU A 379 0.60 -5.00 -20.87
CA GLU A 379 -0.38 -5.61 -19.96
C GLU A 379 -0.55 -4.77 -18.68
N ILE A 380 -1.77 -4.25 -18.43
CA ILE A 380 -2.10 -3.24 -17.42
C ILE A 380 -2.16 -3.80 -15.97
N ILE A 381 -2.05 -5.11 -15.79
CA ILE A 381 -2.29 -5.82 -14.51
C ILE A 381 -1.31 -5.42 -13.39
N PHE A 382 -0.14 -4.84 -13.70
CA PHE A 382 0.96 -4.66 -12.73
C PHE A 382 0.82 -3.50 -11.75
N VAL A 383 0.09 -2.43 -12.09
CA VAL A 383 -0.05 -1.26 -11.19
C VAL A 383 -0.85 -1.64 -9.94
N LEU A 384 -1.77 -2.59 -10.06
CA LEU A 384 -2.60 -3.06 -8.95
C LEU A 384 -1.81 -3.75 -7.86
N PHE A 385 -0.84 -4.59 -8.23
CA PHE A 385 -0.09 -5.37 -7.25
C PHE A 385 0.82 -4.49 -6.38
N TYR A 386 1.54 -3.54 -6.99
CA TYR A 386 2.40 -2.61 -6.25
C TYR A 386 1.60 -1.75 -5.25
N LEU A 387 0.42 -1.30 -5.67
CA LEU A 387 -0.49 -0.48 -4.87
C LEU A 387 -1.23 -1.32 -3.80
N TYR A 388 -1.56 -2.58 -4.10
CA TYR A 388 -2.14 -3.56 -3.18
C TYR A 388 -1.17 -3.93 -2.04
N GLU A 389 0.07 -4.28 -2.35
CA GLU A 389 1.11 -4.64 -1.36
C GLU A 389 1.51 -3.47 -0.46
N LYS A 390 1.50 -2.24 -0.99
CA LYS A 390 1.87 -1.03 -0.23
C LYS A 390 0.69 -0.36 0.48
N GLY A 391 -0.53 -0.88 0.36
CA GLY A 391 -1.73 -0.28 0.96
C GLY A 391 -2.09 1.10 0.40
N ILE A 392 -1.49 1.48 -0.74
CA ILE A 392 -1.69 2.74 -1.45
C ILE A 392 -2.53 2.39 -2.68
N LEU A 393 -3.84 2.18 -2.54
CA LEU A 393 -4.69 2.07 -3.73
C LEU A 393 -4.94 3.49 -4.26
N ILE A 394 -4.05 3.98 -5.12
CA ILE A 394 -4.40 5.08 -6.04
C ILE A 394 -5.23 4.42 -7.14
N MET A 395 -6.47 4.90 -7.34
CA MET A 395 -7.29 4.54 -8.51
C MET A 395 -6.60 5.00 -9.80
N CYS A 396 -5.56 4.28 -10.23
CA CYS A 396 -5.23 4.21 -11.64
C CYS A 396 -6.20 3.20 -12.24
N PHE A 397 -7.29 3.73 -12.78
CA PHE A 397 -8.37 3.03 -13.45
C PHE A 397 -7.85 1.84 -14.27
N MET A 398 -8.22 0.65 -13.81
CA MET A 398 -8.10 -0.61 -14.53
C MET A 398 -8.92 -0.55 -15.82
N VAL A 399 -8.26 -0.55 -16.97
CA VAL A 399 -8.85 -1.06 -18.21
C VAL A 399 -8.00 -2.26 -18.57
N ILE A 400 -8.45 -3.45 -18.19
CA ILE A 400 -7.92 -4.70 -18.73
C ILE A 400 -8.65 -4.88 -20.07
N GLN A 401 -7.89 -4.92 -21.16
CA GLN A 401 -8.33 -5.43 -22.44
C GLN A 401 -7.88 -6.89 -22.47
N LEU A 402 -8.82 -7.82 -22.70
CA LEU A 402 -8.51 -9.24 -22.94
C LEU A 402 -7.66 -9.40 -24.19
#